data_AF-A0A6J4R7H1-F1
#
_entry.id   AF-A0A6J4R7H1-F1
#
_cell.length_a   1.000
_cell.length_b   1.000
_cell.length_c   1.000
_cell.angle_alpha   90.00
_cell.angle_beta   90.00
_cell.angle_gamma   90.00
#
_symmetry.space_group_name_H-M   'P 1'
#
loop_
_entity.id
_entity.type
_entity.pdbx_description
1 polymer ?
#
loop_
_entity_poly.entity_id
_entity_poly.type
_entity_poly.pdbx_seq_one_letter_code
_entity_poly.pdbx_strand_id
1 'polypeptide(L)'
;MPLTVTRPRRRGDTVAREGHGAHRLSPPSGHGRPGRATARRRASLLGLGGLLAVTAPAPASAAVVFNGDFETGSLSQYTFVERAYTDRIRVVASPVRQGAHSGRFEVRDGDPLIAGGQRAEIMWGTSDKPTLREGNDYYFGWSTHFASDFPSPSDPYNTGHCNFLQWKNSGTGAPPIAMSCRNGRIQINYNAKCNGWSTPLVRGGWNDFVVRVRFNDDPSLGLIELWHKSPHDASLIKKIDRCSTQTSYSGTTSYLKLGYYRRDDETRTGVVHHDRMRVGTSYADVSSGFSTSPSTPPPTTSTGDTTAPTVTAPAESLPTDQLGTSTLPVRLTWSGTGGVSRYELQRSVAGGTYYGVSLPSATSTSITQQLNPSQGYQYRVRGVDAAGNTSAWSTAARFNLTAHQESSGSVAYDGAWNPQALTGAFGGSVRTQGSSGRRATLSFTGSDVSWVSTQGPDMGRAEVWLDGRLDTTVDLYRPTRSPRETVFSRGGLAASSPHRLEIRRINGKNPSSTGTRVDVDAFGVIR
;
A
#
# COMPACT_ATOMS: atom_id res chain seq x y z
N MET A 1 38.27 20.01 41.41
CA MET A 1 36.92 20.59 41.58
C MET A 1 36.10 20.23 40.34
N PRO A 2 34.77 20.05 40.41
CA PRO A 2 33.85 20.54 41.45
C PRO A 2 33.07 19.47 42.25
N LEU A 3 32.51 19.95 43.36
CA LEU A 3 31.27 19.63 44.11
C LEU A 3 30.64 18.22 44.11
N THR A 4 30.34 17.77 45.33
CA THR A 4 29.51 16.62 45.72
C THR A 4 28.04 17.00 45.94
N VAL A 5 27.10 16.12 45.62
CA VAL A 5 25.72 16.11 46.17
C VAL A 5 25.34 14.67 46.54
N THR A 6 24.51 14.47 47.58
CA THR A 6 24.56 13.23 48.40
C THR A 6 23.19 12.60 48.70
N ARG A 7 22.94 11.38 48.16
CA ARG A 7 22.02 10.34 48.71
C ARG A 7 20.49 10.61 48.66
N PRO A 8 19.59 9.63 48.96
CA PRO A 8 19.77 8.35 49.69
C PRO A 8 19.31 7.03 49.00
N ARG A 9 19.47 5.91 49.76
CA ARG A 9 19.27 4.50 49.37
C ARG A 9 18.00 3.87 49.97
N ARG A 10 17.45 2.84 49.32
CA ARG A 10 17.14 1.48 49.86
C ARG A 10 17.40 0.48 48.71
N ARG A 11 18.23 -0.58 48.78
CA ARG A 11 18.23 -1.83 49.59
C ARG A 11 16.96 -2.68 49.41
N GLY A 12 17.05 -3.95 48.98
CA GLY A 12 18.24 -4.72 48.55
C GLY A 12 17.97 -6.16 48.08
N ASP A 13 19.02 -6.85 47.63
CA ASP A 13 19.05 -8.16 46.95
C ASP A 13 18.94 -9.37 47.91
N THR A 14 18.65 -10.61 47.47
CA THR A 14 19.61 -11.71 47.10
C THR A 14 18.78 -13.02 46.90
N VAL A 15 19.14 -14.12 46.20
CA VAL A 15 19.84 -14.46 44.93
C VAL A 15 20.47 -15.88 45.03
N ALA A 16 20.21 -16.77 44.04
CA ALA A 16 20.79 -18.13 43.83
C ALA A 16 20.37 -19.26 44.83
N ARG A 17 20.50 -20.59 44.57
CA ARG A 17 21.17 -21.35 43.47
C ARG A 17 20.56 -22.76 43.19
N GLU A 18 21.12 -23.49 42.20
CA GLU A 18 20.81 -24.86 41.69
C GLU A 18 21.14 -26.02 42.69
N GLY A 19 20.85 -27.33 42.51
CA GLY A 19 20.10 -28.12 41.49
C GLY A 19 20.42 -29.66 41.54
N HIS A 20 19.54 -30.54 40.98
CA HIS A 20 19.63 -32.04 40.91
C HIS A 20 19.61 -32.79 42.28
N GLY A 21 19.35 -34.11 42.49
CA GLY A 21 18.90 -35.28 41.68
C GLY A 21 19.47 -36.61 42.28
N ALA A 22 18.91 -37.85 42.21
CA ALA A 22 17.61 -38.42 41.77
C ALA A 22 17.49 -39.95 42.16
N HIS A 23 16.46 -40.68 41.66
CA HIS A 23 16.29 -42.17 41.51
C HIS A 23 15.66 -43.12 42.59
N ARG A 24 14.56 -43.79 42.17
CA ARG A 24 14.11 -45.23 42.29
C ARG A 24 14.06 -45.98 43.65
N LEU A 25 12.88 -46.57 43.96
CA LEU A 25 12.59 -48.05 43.93
C LEU A 25 11.10 -48.39 44.24
N SER A 26 10.72 -49.68 44.28
CA SER A 26 9.34 -50.27 44.37
C SER A 26 9.40 -51.62 45.14
N PRO A 27 8.34 -52.47 45.34
CA PRO A 27 6.91 -52.40 44.98
C PRO A 27 6.00 -52.19 46.22
N PRO A 28 5.13 -53.08 46.80
CA PRO A 28 4.83 -54.52 46.60
C PRO A 28 3.49 -54.78 45.85
N SER A 29 2.83 -55.95 46.02
CA SER A 29 1.68 -56.39 45.17
C SER A 29 0.73 -57.45 45.80
N GLY A 30 -0.53 -57.51 45.31
CA GLY A 30 -1.53 -58.59 45.52
C GLY A 30 -2.99 -58.09 45.48
N HIS A 31 -4.05 -58.88 45.23
CA HIS A 31 -4.24 -60.17 44.54
C HIS A 31 -5.78 -60.39 44.34
N GLY A 32 -6.28 -60.87 43.18
CA GLY A 32 -7.72 -61.22 43.03
C GLY A 32 -8.27 -61.45 41.61
N ARG A 33 -9.04 -62.54 41.41
CA ARG A 33 -9.81 -63.02 40.22
C ARG A 33 -10.78 -64.14 40.71
N PRO A 34 -11.75 -64.73 39.94
CA PRO A 34 -11.91 -64.78 38.46
C PRO A 34 -13.36 -64.71 37.88
N GLY A 35 -13.50 -64.81 36.54
CA GLY A 35 -14.66 -65.41 35.84
C GLY A 35 -15.80 -64.47 35.35
N ARG A 36 -16.71 -64.87 34.44
CA ARG A 36 -16.65 -65.93 33.39
C ARG A 36 -17.80 -65.73 32.34
N ALA A 37 -17.56 -66.16 31.09
CA ALA A 37 -18.53 -66.64 30.07
C ALA A 37 -19.80 -65.83 29.66
N THR A 38 -19.76 -65.28 28.44
CA THR A 38 -20.76 -65.35 27.35
C THR A 38 -22.20 -65.86 27.58
N ALA A 39 -23.19 -65.12 27.02
CA ALA A 39 -24.34 -65.71 26.32
C ALA A 39 -24.96 -64.74 25.28
N ARG A 40 -25.35 -65.24 24.10
CA ARG A 40 -26.30 -64.58 23.18
C ARG A 40 -27.66 -65.27 23.32
N ARG A 41 -28.76 -64.54 23.34
CA ARG A 41 -30.08 -65.04 22.92
C ARG A 41 -30.79 -64.02 22.03
N ARG A 42 -31.40 -64.50 20.95
CA ARG A 42 -32.38 -63.76 20.16
C ARG A 42 -33.76 -63.96 20.79
N ALA A 43 -34.58 -62.92 20.80
CA ALA A 43 -36.03 -63.03 20.88
C ALA A 43 -36.59 -62.10 19.79
N SER A 44 -37.34 -62.65 18.84
CA SER A 44 -37.98 -61.87 17.78
C SER A 44 -39.42 -61.59 18.19
N LEU A 45 -39.83 -60.33 18.19
CA LEU A 45 -41.22 -59.91 18.26
C LEU A 45 -41.48 -58.94 17.10
N LEU A 46 -42.34 -59.36 16.17
CA LEU A 46 -42.83 -58.49 15.11
C LEU A 46 -44.03 -57.69 15.61
N GLY A 47 -44.19 -56.48 15.07
CA GLY A 47 -45.51 -55.88 14.90
C GLY A 47 -45.97 -54.90 15.98
N LEU A 48 -45.46 -53.67 15.91
CA LEU A 48 -46.37 -52.53 15.70
C LEU A 48 -45.69 -51.50 14.79
N GLY A 49 -46.37 -51.10 13.72
CA GLY A 49 -45.81 -50.31 12.61
C GLY A 49 -45.63 -48.82 12.89
N GLY A 50 -44.97 -48.46 13.99
CA GLY A 50 -44.59 -47.08 14.27
C GLY A 50 -43.40 -46.66 13.41
N LEU A 51 -43.64 -46.17 12.19
CA LEU A 51 -42.59 -45.59 11.35
C LEU A 51 -42.16 -44.23 11.92
N LEU A 52 -41.34 -44.24 12.97
CA LEU A 52 -40.54 -43.07 13.35
C LEU A 52 -39.57 -42.81 12.19
N ALA A 53 -39.99 -41.93 11.29
CA ALA A 53 -39.08 -41.24 10.40
C ALA A 53 -38.13 -40.44 11.30
N VAL A 54 -36.95 -41.02 11.56
CA VAL A 54 -35.79 -40.25 12.01
C VAL A 54 -35.48 -39.32 10.84
N THR A 55 -36.07 -38.13 10.88
CA THR A 55 -35.69 -37.03 10.02
C THR A 55 -34.24 -36.74 10.33
N ALA A 56 -33.33 -37.26 9.50
CA ALA A 56 -31.98 -36.76 9.45
C ALA A 56 -32.09 -35.23 9.35
N PRO A 57 -31.40 -34.46 10.23
CA PRO A 57 -31.51 -33.02 10.20
C PRO A 57 -31.17 -32.57 8.78
N ALA A 58 -32.10 -31.83 8.15
CA ALA A 58 -31.90 -31.37 6.79
C ALA A 58 -30.52 -30.68 6.71
N PRO A 59 -29.70 -30.98 5.69
CA PRO A 59 -28.34 -30.45 5.61
C PRO A 59 -28.42 -28.93 5.76
N ALA A 60 -27.81 -28.41 6.82
CA ALA A 60 -28.03 -27.03 7.26
C ALA A 60 -27.74 -26.09 6.09
N SER A 61 -28.79 -25.41 5.60
CA SER A 61 -28.71 -24.70 4.33
C SER A 61 -27.58 -23.69 4.36
N ALA A 62 -26.77 -23.67 3.31
CA ALA A 62 -25.77 -22.62 3.11
C ALA A 62 -26.50 -21.26 3.14
N ALA A 63 -26.08 -20.39 4.03
CA ALA A 63 -26.83 -19.20 4.40
C ALA A 63 -25.89 -18.00 4.56
N VAL A 64 -26.17 -16.95 3.79
CA VAL A 64 -25.54 -15.64 3.95
C VAL A 64 -26.17 -14.95 5.17
N VAL A 65 -25.36 -14.77 6.21
CA VAL A 65 -25.70 -14.14 7.50
C VAL A 65 -25.54 -12.61 7.43
N PHE A 66 -24.65 -12.12 6.57
CA PHE A 66 -24.47 -10.69 6.30
C PHE A 66 -23.96 -10.42 4.89
N ASN A 67 -24.40 -9.31 4.31
CA ASN A 67 -23.95 -8.79 3.02
C ASN A 67 -23.77 -7.26 3.14
N GLY A 68 -22.51 -6.82 3.10
CA GLY A 68 -22.05 -5.43 3.28
C GLY A 68 -21.25 -4.95 2.06
N ASP A 69 -21.78 -5.18 0.86
CA ASP A 69 -21.18 -4.87 -0.44
C ASP A 69 -21.33 -3.41 -0.90
N PHE A 70 -21.82 -2.50 -0.04
CA PHE A 70 -21.98 -1.06 -0.32
C PHE A 70 -22.98 -0.70 -1.43
N GLU A 71 -23.61 -1.67 -2.10
CA GLU A 71 -24.60 -1.50 -3.18
C GLU A 71 -25.86 -0.71 -2.77
N THR A 72 -26.05 -0.46 -1.47
CA THR A 72 -27.07 0.48 -0.95
C THR A 72 -26.68 1.97 -1.10
N GLY A 73 -25.57 2.28 -1.77
CA GLY A 73 -25.03 3.65 -1.93
C GLY A 73 -24.60 4.31 -0.62
N SER A 74 -24.62 3.58 0.50
CA SER A 74 -24.56 4.12 1.85
C SER A 74 -23.91 3.13 2.83
N LEU A 75 -23.64 3.58 4.06
CA LEU A 75 -23.09 2.74 5.13
C LEU A 75 -24.16 1.98 5.92
N SER A 76 -25.44 2.01 5.47
CA SER A 76 -26.62 1.52 6.21
C SER A 76 -26.64 0.01 6.51
N GLN A 77 -25.91 -0.78 5.71
CA GLN A 77 -25.71 -2.21 5.96
C GLN A 77 -25.01 -2.47 7.31
N TYR A 78 -24.09 -1.59 7.71
CA TYR A 78 -23.24 -1.71 8.88
C TYR A 78 -23.96 -1.20 10.16
N THR A 79 -23.40 -1.44 11.34
CA THR A 79 -24.03 -1.14 12.65
C THR A 79 -23.43 0.09 13.35
N PHE A 80 -22.18 0.43 13.03
CA PHE A 80 -21.50 1.59 13.62
C PHE A 80 -20.45 2.15 12.66
N VAL A 81 -20.11 3.43 12.81
CA VAL A 81 -19.13 4.17 11.98
C VAL A 81 -18.18 4.94 12.90
N GLU A 82 -16.89 4.62 12.84
CA GLU A 82 -15.86 5.16 13.74
C GLU A 82 -14.76 5.85 12.91
N ARG A 83 -14.81 7.19 12.85
CA ARG A 83 -13.98 8.00 11.94
C ARG A 83 -13.76 9.42 12.47
N ALA A 84 -12.59 10.00 12.19
CA ALA A 84 -12.23 11.36 12.60
C ALA A 84 -13.16 12.45 12.03
N TYR A 85 -13.49 12.37 10.75
CA TYR A 85 -14.34 13.31 10.03
C TYR A 85 -15.28 12.57 9.07
N THR A 86 -16.38 13.21 8.66
CA THR A 86 -17.41 12.59 7.83
C THR A 86 -16.94 12.21 6.43
N ASP A 87 -15.91 12.85 5.88
CA ASP A 87 -15.33 12.55 4.57
C ASP A 87 -14.30 11.39 4.60
N ARG A 88 -13.90 10.92 5.78
CA ARG A 88 -12.91 9.83 5.96
C ARG A 88 -13.47 8.46 5.58
N ILE A 89 -14.80 8.31 5.52
CA ILE A 89 -15.46 7.12 4.95
C ILE A 89 -16.54 7.58 3.98
N ARG A 90 -16.41 7.19 2.72
CA ARG A 90 -17.33 7.53 1.62
C ARG A 90 -17.65 6.27 0.83
N VAL A 91 -18.90 6.09 0.41
CA VAL A 91 -19.22 5.13 -0.65
C VAL A 91 -18.88 5.78 -1.99
N VAL A 92 -18.25 5.05 -2.89
CA VAL A 92 -17.71 5.56 -4.17
C VAL A 92 -17.98 4.57 -5.31
N ALA A 93 -18.02 5.09 -6.54
CA ALA A 93 -18.20 4.28 -7.75
C ALA A 93 -16.88 3.83 -8.42
N SER A 94 -15.71 4.12 -7.81
CA SER A 94 -14.41 3.63 -8.30
C SER A 94 -13.29 3.76 -7.24
N PRO A 95 -12.33 2.82 -7.20
CA PRO A 95 -12.41 1.46 -7.74
C PRO A 95 -13.56 0.67 -7.11
N VAL A 96 -14.09 -0.30 -7.84
CA VAL A 96 -15.15 -1.25 -7.42
C VAL A 96 -14.70 -2.66 -7.81
N ARG A 97 -15.25 -3.67 -7.13
CA ARG A 97 -15.02 -5.11 -7.38
C ARG A 97 -16.32 -5.90 -7.57
N GLN A 98 -17.38 -5.57 -6.85
CA GLN A 98 -18.73 -6.08 -7.09
C GLN A 98 -19.66 -4.91 -7.44
N GLY A 99 -20.48 -5.06 -8.48
CA GLY A 99 -21.59 -4.15 -8.70
C GLY A 99 -21.15 -2.73 -9.06
N ALA A 100 -21.71 -1.73 -8.36
CA ALA A 100 -21.55 -0.31 -8.66
C ALA A 100 -20.76 0.47 -7.58
N HIS A 101 -20.55 -0.08 -6.39
CA HIS A 101 -20.10 0.67 -5.22
C HIS A 101 -19.00 -0.01 -4.40
N SER A 102 -18.16 0.80 -3.75
CA SER A 102 -17.20 0.35 -2.73
C SER A 102 -17.14 1.35 -1.57
N GLY A 103 -16.74 0.89 -0.39
CA GLY A 103 -16.38 1.78 0.71
C GLY A 103 -14.94 2.27 0.54
N ARG A 104 -14.73 3.58 0.40
CA ARG A 104 -13.42 4.24 0.49
C ARG A 104 -13.18 4.70 1.92
N PHE A 105 -12.08 4.24 2.52
CA PHE A 105 -11.65 4.56 3.86
C PHE A 105 -10.31 5.28 3.80
N GLU A 106 -10.23 6.45 4.42
CA GLU A 106 -9.09 7.35 4.39
C GLU A 106 -8.73 7.76 5.82
N VAL A 107 -7.44 7.76 6.14
CA VAL A 107 -6.91 8.37 7.36
C VAL A 107 -5.75 9.27 6.96
N ARG A 108 -5.79 10.53 7.38
CA ARG A 108 -4.80 11.57 7.06
C ARG A 108 -3.83 11.78 8.22
N ASP A 109 -2.68 12.36 7.91
CA ASP A 109 -1.82 12.93 8.95
C ASP A 109 -2.57 13.99 9.77
N GLY A 110 -2.25 14.08 11.06
CA GLY A 110 -2.94 14.96 12.01
C GLY A 110 -4.41 14.61 12.33
N ASP A 111 -4.97 13.51 11.84
CA ASP A 111 -6.32 13.08 12.26
C ASP A 111 -6.38 12.83 13.78
N PRO A 112 -7.45 13.25 14.49
CA PRO A 112 -7.60 13.02 15.92
C PRO A 112 -7.69 11.53 16.27
N LEU A 113 -7.18 11.18 17.46
CA LEU A 113 -7.25 9.82 17.99
C LEU A 113 -8.69 9.46 18.38
N ILE A 114 -9.14 8.28 17.96
CA ILE A 114 -10.38 7.66 18.44
C ILE A 114 -10.00 6.32 19.06
N ALA A 115 -10.44 6.07 20.30
CA ALA A 115 -10.15 4.82 21.03
C ALA A 115 -8.66 4.38 20.97
N GLY A 116 -7.73 5.34 21.11
CA GLY A 116 -6.28 5.06 21.14
C GLY A 116 -5.60 4.85 19.78
N GLY A 117 -6.07 5.51 18.71
CA GLY A 117 -5.33 5.62 17.45
C GLY A 117 -6.14 6.28 16.34
N GLN A 118 -5.53 6.54 15.19
CA GLN A 118 -6.20 7.16 14.05
C GLN A 118 -6.95 6.08 13.24
N ARG A 119 -8.18 6.37 12.82
CA ARG A 119 -9.02 5.37 12.15
C ARG A 119 -10.12 5.94 11.27
N ALA A 120 -10.50 5.11 10.32
CA ALA A 120 -11.70 5.17 9.52
C ALA A 120 -12.21 3.72 9.39
N GLU A 121 -13.11 3.31 10.29
CA GLU A 121 -13.65 1.94 10.35
C GLU A 121 -15.19 1.95 10.41
N ILE A 122 -15.81 0.89 9.90
CA ILE A 122 -17.22 0.56 10.12
C ILE A 122 -17.34 -0.83 10.75
N MET A 123 -18.42 -1.05 11.50
CA MET A 123 -18.61 -2.27 12.30
C MET A 123 -19.83 -3.09 11.83
N TRP A 124 -19.79 -4.40 12.04
CA TRP A 124 -20.96 -5.27 11.95
C TRP A 124 -20.97 -6.25 13.14
N GLY A 125 -22.15 -6.61 13.62
CA GLY A 125 -22.33 -7.44 14.81
C GLY A 125 -22.22 -6.68 16.13
N THR A 126 -22.42 -5.35 16.11
CA THR A 126 -22.81 -4.59 17.31
C THR A 126 -24.33 -4.44 17.37
N SER A 127 -24.85 -4.09 18.55
CA SER A 127 -26.29 -3.92 18.85
C SER A 127 -27.17 -5.16 18.52
N ASP A 128 -28.34 -4.90 17.94
CA ASP A 128 -29.47 -5.78 17.62
C ASP A 128 -29.25 -6.70 16.41
N LYS A 129 -28.24 -6.43 15.57
CA LYS A 129 -27.84 -7.34 14.48
C LYS A 129 -27.05 -8.54 15.04
N PRO A 130 -26.87 -9.65 14.29
CA PRO A 130 -26.21 -10.86 14.79
C PRO A 130 -24.83 -10.60 15.41
N THR A 131 -24.76 -10.72 16.73
CA THR A 131 -23.54 -10.57 17.54
C THR A 131 -22.72 -11.85 17.46
N LEU A 132 -21.44 -11.77 17.09
CA LEU A 132 -20.57 -12.95 17.02
C LEU A 132 -20.30 -13.45 18.44
N ARG A 133 -20.60 -14.71 18.69
CA ARG A 133 -20.58 -15.34 20.02
C ARG A 133 -19.70 -16.56 20.04
N GLU A 134 -19.33 -16.98 21.24
CA GLU A 134 -18.65 -18.24 21.46
C GLU A 134 -19.44 -19.42 20.83
N GLY A 135 -18.72 -20.38 20.26
CA GLY A 135 -19.27 -21.51 19.51
C GLY A 135 -19.74 -21.17 18.08
N ASN A 136 -19.82 -19.90 17.68
CA ASN A 136 -20.15 -19.53 16.29
C ASN A 136 -19.02 -19.94 15.35
N ASP A 137 -19.39 -20.46 14.17
CA ASP A 137 -18.46 -20.93 13.13
C ASP A 137 -18.92 -20.35 11.79
N TYR A 138 -18.20 -19.34 11.27
CA TYR A 138 -18.58 -18.59 10.08
C TYR A 138 -17.41 -18.38 9.14
N TYR A 139 -17.72 -18.30 7.85
CA TYR A 139 -16.82 -17.82 6.81
C TYR A 139 -17.08 -16.34 6.54
N PHE A 140 -16.01 -15.57 6.40
CA PHE A 140 -15.99 -14.14 6.10
C PHE A 140 -15.23 -13.96 4.78
N GLY A 141 -15.93 -13.54 3.72
CA GLY A 141 -15.32 -13.22 2.43
C GLY A 141 -15.36 -11.72 2.17
N TRP A 142 -14.28 -11.13 1.68
CA TRP A 142 -14.24 -9.71 1.28
C TRP A 142 -13.09 -9.42 0.32
N SER A 143 -13.12 -8.22 -0.27
CA SER A 143 -12.03 -7.68 -1.09
C SER A 143 -11.46 -6.39 -0.47
N THR A 144 -10.14 -6.23 -0.51
CA THR A 144 -9.43 -4.99 -0.10
C THR A 144 -8.51 -4.51 -1.22
N HIS A 145 -8.66 -3.26 -1.63
CA HIS A 145 -7.77 -2.57 -2.57
C HIS A 145 -7.01 -1.46 -1.84
N PHE A 146 -5.71 -1.70 -1.60
CA PHE A 146 -4.80 -0.68 -1.09
C PHE A 146 -4.50 0.34 -2.20
N ALA A 147 -4.60 1.64 -1.91
CA ALA A 147 -4.29 2.68 -2.88
C ALA A 147 -2.83 2.59 -3.39
N SER A 148 -2.58 3.20 -4.55
CA SER A 148 -1.29 3.22 -5.25
C SER A 148 -0.12 3.71 -4.40
N ASP A 149 -0.39 4.68 -3.53
CA ASP A 149 0.51 5.36 -2.60
C ASP A 149 0.46 4.79 -1.18
N PHE A 150 -0.41 3.81 -0.91
CA PHE A 150 -0.83 3.42 0.44
C PHE A 150 0.36 3.14 1.39
N PRO A 151 0.43 3.81 2.56
CA PRO A 151 1.52 3.66 3.50
C PRO A 151 1.53 2.27 4.13
N SER A 152 2.66 1.59 3.98
CA SER A 152 3.00 0.39 4.77
C SER A 152 4.46 0.57 5.20
N PRO A 153 4.70 1.26 6.33
CA PRO A 153 6.03 1.69 6.75
C PRO A 153 6.93 0.51 7.11
N SER A 154 8.24 0.74 7.01
CA SER A 154 9.30 -0.17 7.43
C SER A 154 10.33 0.61 8.23
N ASP A 155 10.35 0.43 9.54
CA ASP A 155 11.27 1.10 10.46
C ASP A 155 11.50 0.20 11.70
N PRO A 156 12.74 0.06 12.21
CA PRO A 156 13.04 -0.80 13.36
C PRO A 156 12.49 -0.32 14.71
N TYR A 157 12.11 0.96 14.83
CA TYR A 157 11.50 1.56 16.02
C TYR A 157 9.98 1.75 15.91
N ASN A 158 9.41 1.75 14.69
CA ASN A 158 7.97 1.85 14.50
C ASN A 158 7.27 0.49 14.73
N THR A 159 6.24 0.46 15.58
CA THR A 159 5.47 -0.77 15.89
C THR A 159 4.64 -1.28 14.71
N GLY A 160 4.39 -0.42 13.70
CA GLY A 160 3.88 -0.76 12.38
C GLY A 160 2.46 -1.31 12.39
N HIS A 161 1.64 -0.93 13.37
CA HIS A 161 0.32 -1.51 13.57
C HIS A 161 -0.75 -0.79 12.75
N CYS A 162 -0.86 -1.20 11.48
CA CYS A 162 -2.00 -0.92 10.60
C CYS A 162 -2.94 -2.12 10.60
N ASN A 163 -4.25 -1.92 10.77
CA ASN A 163 -5.27 -2.97 10.56
C ASN A 163 -6.24 -2.53 9.45
N PHE A 164 -6.62 -3.45 8.58
CA PHE A 164 -7.63 -3.20 7.52
C PHE A 164 -8.93 -4.00 7.74
N LEU A 165 -8.87 -5.07 8.54
CA LEU A 165 -10.01 -5.76 9.12
C LEU A 165 -9.61 -6.29 10.50
N GLN A 166 -10.53 -6.30 11.46
CA GLN A 166 -10.30 -6.99 12.74
C GLN A 166 -11.60 -7.57 13.31
N TRP A 167 -11.51 -8.75 13.91
CA TRP A 167 -12.55 -9.28 14.80
C TRP A 167 -12.19 -8.82 16.20
N LYS A 168 -12.98 -7.91 16.76
CA LYS A 168 -12.70 -7.25 18.03
C LYS A 168 -13.78 -7.62 19.05
N ASN A 169 -13.38 -7.80 20.30
CA ASN A 169 -14.28 -8.21 21.36
C ASN A 169 -14.84 -7.01 22.13
N SER A 170 -15.98 -7.20 22.78
CA SER A 170 -16.60 -6.23 23.69
C SER A 170 -15.62 -5.86 24.82
N GLY A 171 -15.37 -4.56 25.01
CA GLY A 171 -14.42 -4.04 26.00
C GLY A 171 -13.10 -3.57 25.41
N THR A 172 -12.16 -3.22 26.30
CA THR A 172 -10.85 -2.63 25.97
C THR A 172 -9.82 -3.67 25.51
N GLY A 173 -8.57 -3.26 25.27
CA GLY A 173 -7.48 -4.16 24.84
C GLY A 173 -7.44 -4.46 23.33
N ALA A 174 -6.65 -5.46 22.93
CA ALA A 174 -6.46 -5.86 21.54
C ALA A 174 -7.70 -6.54 20.91
N PRO A 175 -7.76 -6.71 19.58
CA PRO A 175 -8.54 -7.77 18.94
C PRO A 175 -7.81 -9.12 19.05
N PRO A 176 -8.50 -10.26 19.28
CA PRO A 176 -7.88 -11.59 19.24
C PRO A 176 -7.55 -12.05 17.81
N ILE A 177 -8.14 -11.43 16.77
CA ILE A 177 -7.77 -11.68 15.36
C ILE A 177 -7.79 -10.36 14.58
N ALA A 178 -6.70 -10.07 13.85
CA ALA A 178 -6.62 -8.90 12.97
C ALA A 178 -5.91 -9.19 11.64
N MET A 179 -6.43 -8.61 10.56
CA MET A 179 -5.80 -8.52 9.25
C MET A 179 -5.07 -7.18 9.18
N SER A 180 -3.75 -7.24 9.10
CA SER A 180 -2.86 -6.10 9.35
C SER A 180 -1.86 -5.86 8.23
N CYS A 181 -1.28 -4.67 8.19
CA CYS A 181 -0.19 -4.33 7.27
C CYS A 181 1.04 -3.77 8.00
N ARG A 182 2.24 -4.25 7.63
CA ARG A 182 3.53 -3.82 8.20
C ARG A 182 4.67 -4.15 7.24
N ASN A 183 5.71 -3.31 7.18
CA ASN A 183 6.94 -3.56 6.42
C ASN A 183 6.72 -3.92 4.93
N GLY A 184 5.73 -3.30 4.27
CA GLY A 184 5.37 -3.62 2.88
C GLY A 184 4.67 -4.98 2.71
N ARG A 185 4.13 -5.56 3.78
CA ARG A 185 3.41 -6.84 3.79
C ARG A 185 2.01 -6.69 4.37
N ILE A 186 1.14 -7.64 4.04
CA ILE A 186 -0.08 -7.94 4.80
C ILE A 186 0.11 -9.24 5.58
N GLN A 187 -0.57 -9.38 6.71
CA GLN A 187 -0.51 -10.57 7.55
C GLN A 187 -1.76 -10.72 8.43
N ILE A 188 -2.02 -11.94 8.91
CA ILE A 188 -3.03 -12.22 9.93
C ILE A 188 -2.35 -12.41 11.30
N ASN A 189 -2.87 -11.74 12.33
CA ASN A 189 -2.42 -11.82 13.71
C ASN A 189 -3.46 -12.56 14.56
N TYR A 190 -3.03 -13.39 15.50
CA TYR A 190 -3.87 -14.05 16.52
C TYR A 190 -3.01 -14.53 17.71
N ASN A 191 -3.66 -14.97 18.81
CA ASN A 191 -3.02 -15.14 20.11
C ASN A 191 -2.13 -16.41 20.28
N ALA A 192 -2.09 -17.37 19.34
CA ALA A 192 -1.40 -18.66 19.55
C ALA A 192 -0.58 -19.20 18.36
N LYS A 193 0.15 -20.30 18.62
CA LYS A 193 1.36 -20.77 17.90
C LYS A 193 1.13 -21.53 16.57
N CYS A 194 0.18 -21.13 15.74
CA CYS A 194 0.15 -21.61 14.35
C CYS A 194 1.26 -20.92 13.53
N ASN A 195 1.69 -21.53 12.42
CA ASN A 195 2.54 -20.83 11.45
C ASN A 195 1.76 -19.66 10.83
N GLY A 196 2.05 -18.45 11.28
CA GLY A 196 1.36 -17.23 10.86
C GLY A 196 1.51 -16.97 9.36
N TRP A 197 0.45 -16.46 8.72
CA TRP A 197 0.49 -16.11 7.31
C TRP A 197 0.81 -14.64 7.08
N SER A 198 1.73 -14.38 6.14
CA SER A 198 2.03 -13.06 5.62
C SER A 198 2.49 -13.11 4.17
N THR A 199 2.07 -12.14 3.34
CA THR A 199 2.49 -11.98 1.93
C THR A 199 2.81 -10.49 1.64
N PRO A 200 3.60 -10.14 0.61
CA PRO A 200 3.80 -8.75 0.21
C PRO A 200 2.48 -8.01 -0.06
N LEU A 201 2.39 -6.75 0.35
CA LEU A 201 1.21 -5.91 0.14
C LEU A 201 1.21 -5.41 -1.32
N VAL A 202 0.23 -5.88 -2.09
CA VAL A 202 0.02 -5.43 -3.48
C VAL A 202 -0.95 -4.25 -3.49
N ARG A 203 -0.49 -3.13 -4.06
CA ARG A 203 -1.23 -1.87 -4.23
C ARG A 203 -1.86 -1.76 -5.61
N GLY A 204 -2.90 -0.94 -5.74
CA GLY A 204 -3.55 -0.67 -7.02
C GLY A 204 -4.33 -1.86 -7.60
N GLY A 205 -4.71 -2.82 -6.75
CA GLY A 205 -5.44 -4.01 -7.15
C GLY A 205 -6.18 -4.65 -5.98
N TRP A 206 -7.26 -5.38 -6.28
CA TRP A 206 -8.09 -6.08 -5.31
C TRP A 206 -7.42 -7.35 -4.79
N ASN A 207 -7.16 -7.39 -3.49
CA ASN A 207 -6.78 -8.58 -2.74
C ASN A 207 -8.06 -9.22 -2.20
N ASP A 208 -8.29 -10.50 -2.48
CA ASP A 208 -9.48 -11.21 -1.98
C ASP A 208 -9.11 -12.13 -0.84
N PHE A 209 -10.01 -12.23 0.13
CA PHE A 209 -9.85 -13.06 1.30
C PHE A 209 -11.11 -13.89 1.52
N VAL A 210 -10.93 -15.13 1.94
CA VAL A 210 -11.92 -15.83 2.76
C VAL A 210 -11.21 -16.25 4.03
N VAL A 211 -11.78 -15.92 5.19
CA VAL A 211 -11.34 -16.42 6.50
C VAL A 211 -12.50 -17.15 7.13
N ARG A 212 -12.29 -18.40 7.53
CA ARG A 212 -13.18 -19.07 8.47
C ARG A 212 -12.73 -18.75 9.88
N VAL A 213 -13.65 -18.33 10.74
CA VAL A 213 -13.42 -18.20 12.18
C VAL A 213 -14.47 -19.02 12.93
N ARG A 214 -14.00 -19.97 13.75
CA ARG A 214 -14.78 -20.48 14.87
C ARG A 214 -14.38 -19.72 16.12
N PHE A 215 -15.31 -18.99 16.72
CA PHE A 215 -15.09 -18.17 17.91
C PHE A 215 -15.13 -19.02 19.16
N ASN A 216 -14.01 -19.14 19.87
CA ASN A 216 -13.93 -19.74 21.19
C ASN A 216 -12.73 -19.16 21.97
N ASP A 217 -12.80 -19.18 23.30
CA ASP A 217 -11.73 -18.74 24.19
C ASP A 217 -10.75 -19.87 24.55
N ASP A 218 -11.17 -21.14 24.49
CA ASP A 218 -10.30 -22.32 24.48
C ASP A 218 -9.54 -22.40 23.13
N PRO A 219 -8.20 -22.35 23.14
CA PRO A 219 -7.39 -22.38 21.92
C PRO A 219 -7.39 -23.72 21.19
N SER A 220 -7.93 -24.81 21.77
CA SER A 220 -8.13 -26.09 21.10
C SER A 220 -9.40 -26.10 20.25
N LEU A 221 -10.45 -25.39 20.70
CA LEU A 221 -11.77 -25.34 20.07
C LEU A 221 -11.89 -24.20 19.04
N GLY A 222 -11.26 -23.06 19.29
CA GLY A 222 -11.19 -21.96 18.33
C GLY A 222 -10.42 -22.35 17.06
N LEU A 223 -10.89 -21.86 15.90
CA LEU A 223 -10.36 -22.25 14.58
C LEU A 223 -10.19 -21.04 13.67
N ILE A 224 -9.07 -21.01 12.95
CA ILE A 224 -8.86 -20.18 11.76
C ILE A 224 -8.50 -21.06 10.55
N GLU A 225 -9.17 -20.81 9.42
CA GLU A 225 -8.72 -21.22 8.08
C GLU A 225 -8.66 -19.95 7.21
N LEU A 226 -7.66 -19.82 6.32
CA LEU A 226 -7.49 -18.62 5.47
C LEU A 226 -7.23 -19.03 4.03
N TRP A 227 -7.92 -18.34 3.12
CA TRP A 227 -7.66 -18.31 1.68
C TRP A 227 -7.40 -16.86 1.25
N HIS A 228 -6.47 -16.65 0.31
CA HIS A 228 -6.19 -15.34 -0.26
C HIS A 228 -5.93 -15.45 -1.77
N LYS A 229 -6.38 -14.43 -2.52
CA LYS A 229 -6.02 -14.17 -3.91
C LYS A 229 -5.31 -12.82 -3.95
N SER A 230 -4.03 -12.83 -4.27
CA SER A 230 -3.31 -11.63 -4.69
C SER A 230 -3.95 -11.05 -5.97
N PRO A 231 -3.82 -9.74 -6.26
CA PRO A 231 -4.08 -9.20 -7.60
C PRO A 231 -3.30 -9.91 -8.72
N HIS A 232 -2.24 -10.66 -8.39
CA HIS A 232 -1.46 -11.48 -9.30
C HIS A 232 -1.83 -12.99 -9.28
N ASP A 233 -2.63 -13.46 -8.32
CA ASP A 233 -3.09 -14.85 -8.26
C ASP A 233 -4.31 -15.02 -9.18
N ALA A 234 -4.37 -16.10 -9.96
CA ALA A 234 -5.50 -16.37 -10.86
C ALA A 234 -6.80 -16.76 -10.09
N SER A 235 -6.67 -17.37 -8.92
CA SER A 235 -7.78 -17.88 -8.10
C SER A 235 -7.50 -17.73 -6.60
N LEU A 236 -8.51 -17.97 -5.76
CA LEU A 236 -8.37 -17.94 -4.31
C LEU A 236 -7.63 -19.20 -3.81
N ILE A 237 -6.48 -19.01 -3.17
CA ILE A 237 -5.58 -20.10 -2.74
C ILE A 237 -5.64 -20.22 -1.21
N LYS A 238 -5.86 -21.43 -0.68
CA LYS A 238 -5.79 -21.69 0.78
C LYS A 238 -4.35 -21.46 1.27
N LYS A 239 -4.17 -20.55 2.23
CA LYS A 239 -2.87 -20.16 2.80
C LYS A 239 -2.69 -20.62 4.25
N ILE A 240 -3.77 -20.81 5.01
CA ILE A 240 -3.78 -21.54 6.30
C ILE A 240 -4.79 -22.67 6.14
N ASP A 241 -4.31 -23.92 6.14
CA ASP A 241 -5.19 -25.08 6.00
C ASP A 241 -6.05 -25.30 7.25
N ARG A 242 -5.42 -25.34 8.42
CA ARG A 242 -6.12 -25.40 9.71
C ARG A 242 -5.24 -24.79 10.80
N CYS A 243 -5.79 -23.92 11.63
CA CYS A 243 -5.13 -23.39 12.82
C CYS A 243 -6.08 -23.43 14.02
N SER A 244 -5.79 -24.29 15.01
CA SER A 244 -6.44 -24.19 16.33
C SER A 244 -5.74 -23.10 17.14
N THR A 245 -6.49 -22.07 17.54
CA THR A 245 -6.02 -20.91 18.29
C THR A 245 -7.18 -20.30 19.06
N GLN A 246 -6.89 -19.53 20.12
CA GLN A 246 -7.90 -18.67 20.74
C GLN A 246 -8.34 -17.60 19.72
N THR A 247 -9.65 -17.43 19.57
CA THR A 247 -10.30 -16.57 18.57
C THR A 247 -11.31 -15.57 19.18
N SER A 248 -11.68 -15.76 20.45
CA SER A 248 -12.41 -14.79 21.28
C SER A 248 -11.80 -14.74 22.70
N TYR A 249 -12.13 -13.72 23.49
CA TYR A 249 -11.77 -13.68 24.92
C TYR A 249 -12.93 -14.18 25.79
N SER A 250 -12.61 -14.81 26.92
CA SER A 250 -13.61 -15.37 27.84
C SER A 250 -14.64 -14.34 28.30
N GLY A 251 -15.92 -14.72 28.33
CA GLY A 251 -17.02 -13.86 28.78
C GLY A 251 -17.33 -12.65 27.89
N THR A 252 -16.82 -12.60 26.65
CA THR A 252 -17.04 -11.46 25.73
C THR A 252 -17.79 -11.86 24.46
N THR A 253 -18.49 -10.91 23.84
CA THR A 253 -18.92 -11.04 22.43
C THR A 253 -17.85 -10.50 21.50
N SER A 254 -17.88 -10.93 20.24
CA SER A 254 -17.06 -10.42 19.15
C SER A 254 -17.91 -9.62 18.15
N TYR A 255 -17.27 -8.69 17.45
CA TYR A 255 -17.84 -7.96 16.32
C TYR A 255 -16.78 -7.75 15.24
N LEU A 256 -17.22 -7.58 14.01
CA LEU A 256 -16.37 -7.29 12.86
C LEU A 256 -16.12 -5.79 12.77
N LYS A 257 -14.88 -5.38 12.48
CA LYS A 257 -14.53 -4.04 11.98
C LYS A 257 -13.84 -4.15 10.62
N LEU A 258 -14.22 -3.27 9.70
CA LEU A 258 -13.70 -3.17 8.34
C LEU A 258 -13.33 -1.70 8.06
N GLY A 259 -12.15 -1.45 7.48
CA GLY A 259 -11.72 -0.08 7.17
C GLY A 259 -10.21 0.10 7.20
N TYR A 260 -9.73 1.16 7.86
CA TYR A 260 -8.32 1.40 8.10
C TYR A 260 -8.11 1.98 9.50
N TYR A 261 -7.43 1.23 10.36
CA TYR A 261 -6.88 1.69 11.63
C TYR A 261 -5.36 1.78 11.52
N ARG A 262 -4.76 2.75 12.22
CA ARG A 262 -3.31 2.88 12.34
C ARG A 262 -2.90 3.53 13.67
N ARG A 263 -1.62 3.37 13.98
CA ARG A 263 -0.89 4.26 14.91
C ARG A 263 -0.81 5.69 14.36
N ASP A 264 -0.69 6.62 15.28
CA ASP A 264 -0.50 8.05 15.11
C ASP A 264 0.94 8.46 14.76
N ASP A 265 1.85 7.49 14.61
CA ASP A 265 3.23 7.65 14.16
C ASP A 265 3.41 7.57 12.63
N GLU A 266 2.32 7.40 11.85
CA GLU A 266 2.34 7.35 10.38
C GLU A 266 1.90 8.70 9.76
N THR A 267 2.88 9.49 9.32
CA THR A 267 2.67 10.87 8.82
C THR A 267 2.25 10.98 7.35
N ARG A 268 1.98 9.87 6.65
CA ARG A 268 1.45 9.89 5.27
C ARG A 268 -0.03 9.52 5.26
N THR A 269 -0.85 10.23 4.50
CA THR A 269 -2.25 9.82 4.27
C THR A 269 -2.31 8.39 3.71
N GLY A 270 -3.22 7.57 4.23
CA GLY A 270 -3.48 6.23 3.72
C GLY A 270 -4.93 6.02 3.33
N VAL A 271 -5.14 5.43 2.15
CA VAL A 271 -6.45 5.09 1.59
C VAL A 271 -6.54 3.61 1.27
N VAL A 272 -7.60 2.96 1.73
CA VAL A 272 -8.01 1.62 1.30
C VAL A 272 -9.45 1.66 0.81
N HIS A 273 -9.77 0.77 -0.13
CA HIS A 273 -11.14 0.48 -0.51
C HIS A 273 -11.48 -0.93 -0.06
N HIS A 274 -12.69 -1.11 0.49
CA HIS A 274 -13.25 -2.42 0.76
C HIS A 274 -14.56 -2.62 0.00
N ASP A 275 -14.81 -3.87 -0.34
CA ASP A 275 -15.95 -4.31 -1.14
C ASP A 275 -16.24 -5.80 -0.84
N ARG A 276 -17.38 -6.31 -1.30
CA ARG A 276 -17.78 -7.72 -1.31
C ARG A 276 -17.86 -8.39 0.06
N MET A 277 -18.01 -7.62 1.15
CA MET A 277 -18.08 -8.18 2.50
C MET A 277 -19.31 -9.09 2.64
N ARG A 278 -19.07 -10.38 2.85
CA ARG A 278 -20.09 -11.40 3.08
C ARG A 278 -19.70 -12.27 4.27
N VAL A 279 -20.69 -12.64 5.07
CA VAL A 279 -20.55 -13.63 6.14
C VAL A 279 -21.55 -14.74 5.89
N GLY A 280 -21.12 -16.00 6.01
CA GLY A 280 -21.97 -17.16 5.75
C GLY A 280 -21.55 -18.41 6.52
N THR A 281 -22.40 -19.44 6.46
CA THR A 281 -22.18 -20.71 7.16
C THR A 281 -21.26 -21.67 6.41
N SER A 282 -21.00 -21.44 5.11
CA SER A 282 -20.10 -22.23 4.28
C SER A 282 -19.07 -21.36 3.53
N TYR A 283 -18.00 -22.01 3.05
CA TYR A 283 -17.03 -21.39 2.14
C TYR A 283 -17.71 -20.84 0.88
N ALA A 284 -18.67 -21.57 0.31
CA ALA A 284 -19.33 -21.23 -0.95
C ALA A 284 -20.16 -19.94 -0.89
N ASP A 285 -20.81 -19.68 0.25
CA ASP A 285 -21.61 -18.46 0.49
C ASP A 285 -20.81 -17.17 0.22
N VAL A 286 -19.52 -17.20 0.59
CA VAL A 286 -18.64 -16.03 0.60
C VAL A 286 -17.51 -16.09 -0.43
N SER A 287 -17.15 -17.28 -0.94
CA SER A 287 -16.10 -17.46 -1.96
C SER A 287 -16.59 -17.29 -3.40
N SER A 288 -17.90 -17.33 -3.61
CA SER A 288 -18.51 -17.07 -4.92
C SER A 288 -18.01 -15.74 -5.49
N GLY A 289 -17.79 -15.65 -6.80
CA GLY A 289 -17.27 -14.45 -7.47
C GLY A 289 -15.76 -14.16 -7.34
N PHE A 290 -15.02 -14.85 -6.46
CA PHE A 290 -13.55 -14.72 -6.41
C PHE A 290 -12.81 -15.52 -7.48
N SER A 291 -13.47 -16.54 -8.05
CA SER A 291 -12.96 -17.35 -9.17
C SER A 291 -13.17 -16.70 -10.55
N THR A 292 -13.72 -15.49 -10.61
CA THR A 292 -14.05 -14.76 -11.84
C THR A 292 -13.34 -13.41 -11.88
N SER A 293 -12.97 -12.98 -13.10
CA SER A 293 -12.78 -11.56 -13.40
C SER A 293 -14.03 -10.76 -12.99
N PRO A 294 -13.92 -9.45 -12.69
CA PRO A 294 -15.09 -8.64 -12.32
C PRO A 294 -16.20 -8.78 -13.38
N SER A 295 -17.43 -8.96 -12.91
CA SER A 295 -18.57 -9.29 -13.76
C SER A 295 -19.00 -8.10 -14.62
N THR A 296 -18.82 -8.23 -15.94
CA THR A 296 -19.37 -7.33 -16.95
C THR A 296 -20.91 -7.21 -16.81
N PRO A 297 -21.52 -6.05 -17.13
CA PRO A 297 -22.97 -5.92 -17.32
C PRO A 297 -23.55 -6.95 -18.32
N PRO A 298 -24.89 -7.17 -18.34
CA PRO A 298 -25.54 -8.24 -19.08
C PRO A 298 -25.23 -8.22 -20.60
N PRO A 299 -25.24 -9.39 -21.26
CA PRO A 299 -24.56 -9.59 -22.53
C PRO A 299 -25.29 -8.93 -23.71
N THR A 300 -24.70 -7.88 -24.27
CA THR A 300 -24.81 -7.62 -25.71
C THR A 300 -23.92 -8.61 -26.44
N THR A 301 -24.44 -9.22 -27.50
CA THR A 301 -23.70 -10.16 -28.34
C THR A 301 -22.47 -9.49 -28.94
N SER A 302 -21.27 -10.02 -28.65
CA SER A 302 -20.01 -9.54 -29.20
C SER A 302 -19.16 -10.70 -29.71
N THR A 303 -18.54 -10.51 -30.86
CA THR A 303 -17.69 -11.50 -31.54
C THR A 303 -16.33 -11.63 -30.87
N GLY A 304 -15.76 -12.84 -30.88
CA GLY A 304 -14.49 -13.15 -30.21
C GLY A 304 -13.27 -12.48 -30.86
N ASP A 305 -12.98 -11.25 -30.45
CA ASP A 305 -11.68 -10.63 -30.70
C ASP A 305 -10.60 -11.29 -29.84
N THR A 306 -9.55 -11.79 -30.48
CA THR A 306 -8.37 -12.41 -29.84
C THR A 306 -7.09 -11.60 -30.09
N THR A 307 -7.22 -10.38 -30.63
CA THR A 307 -6.10 -9.58 -31.13
C THR A 307 -5.52 -8.73 -30.00
N ALA A 308 -4.34 -9.11 -29.49
CA ALA A 308 -3.68 -8.31 -28.47
C ALA A 308 -3.34 -6.88 -28.97
N PRO A 309 -3.55 -5.83 -28.15
CA PRO A 309 -3.19 -4.46 -28.52
C PRO A 309 -1.69 -4.31 -28.73
N THR A 310 -1.30 -3.30 -29.51
CA THR A 310 0.11 -2.91 -29.67
C THR A 310 0.40 -1.68 -28.82
N VAL A 311 1.54 -1.65 -28.12
CA VAL A 311 1.93 -0.54 -27.24
C VAL A 311 3.41 -0.22 -27.43
N THR A 312 3.79 1.05 -27.45
CA THR A 312 5.21 1.47 -27.52
C THR A 312 5.93 1.19 -26.19
N ALA A 313 7.25 1.11 -26.20
CA ALA A 313 8.01 1.22 -24.96
C ALA A 313 7.77 2.59 -24.31
N PRO A 314 7.88 2.72 -22.98
CA PRO A 314 7.91 4.03 -22.32
C PRO A 314 9.13 4.83 -22.79
N ALA A 315 8.93 6.12 -23.06
CA ALA A 315 9.98 7.10 -23.26
C ALA A 315 10.00 8.08 -22.09
N GLU A 316 11.14 8.17 -21.41
CA GLU A 316 11.46 9.14 -20.36
C GLU A 316 11.78 10.54 -20.91
N SER A 317 11.62 11.54 -20.06
CA SER A 317 11.98 12.95 -20.31
C SER A 317 12.04 13.72 -18.99
N LEU A 318 12.74 14.86 -18.97
CA LEU A 318 12.72 15.80 -17.84
C LEU A 318 11.63 16.87 -18.04
N PRO A 319 10.54 16.90 -17.25
CA PRO A 319 9.50 17.91 -17.36
C PRO A 319 9.84 19.19 -16.58
N THR A 320 9.18 20.30 -16.91
CA THR A 320 9.23 21.55 -16.14
C THR A 320 8.34 21.49 -14.88
N ASP A 321 8.52 20.43 -14.08
CA ASP A 321 7.82 20.18 -12.82
C ASP A 321 8.77 20.51 -11.62
N GLN A 322 8.23 20.82 -10.42
CA GLN A 322 9.06 21.10 -9.24
C GLN A 322 9.79 19.84 -8.72
N LEU A 323 11.04 19.99 -8.28
CA LEU A 323 11.79 18.92 -7.61
C LEU A 323 11.26 18.65 -6.20
N GLY A 324 11.24 17.37 -5.83
CA GLY A 324 11.10 16.97 -4.43
C GLY A 324 12.35 17.34 -3.60
N THR A 325 12.29 17.11 -2.29
CA THR A 325 13.39 17.45 -1.38
C THR A 325 14.70 16.68 -1.68
N SER A 326 14.59 15.47 -2.26
CA SER A 326 15.73 14.64 -2.67
C SER A 326 15.52 13.93 -4.01
N THR A 327 14.49 14.32 -4.79
CA THR A 327 14.04 13.61 -6.00
C THR A 327 13.87 14.55 -7.18
N LEU A 328 14.12 14.01 -8.37
CA LEU A 328 13.87 14.68 -9.65
C LEU A 328 12.58 14.14 -10.29
N PRO A 329 11.75 15.00 -10.89
CA PRO A 329 10.63 14.54 -11.70
C PRO A 329 11.16 13.96 -13.02
N VAL A 330 10.65 12.79 -13.41
CA VAL A 330 10.87 12.19 -14.72
C VAL A 330 9.50 11.83 -15.31
N ARG A 331 9.19 12.36 -16.48
CA ARG A 331 7.94 12.12 -17.19
C ARG A 331 8.12 10.97 -18.16
N LEU A 332 7.34 9.92 -17.96
CA LEU A 332 7.27 8.75 -18.83
C LEU A 332 6.06 8.91 -19.76
N THR A 333 6.21 8.54 -21.03
CA THR A 333 5.14 8.59 -22.04
C THR A 333 5.14 7.32 -22.89
N TRP A 334 3.97 6.89 -23.36
CA TRP A 334 3.82 5.78 -24.31
C TRP A 334 2.52 5.96 -25.10
N SER A 335 2.36 5.21 -26.18
CA SER A 335 1.11 5.14 -26.94
C SER A 335 0.72 3.70 -27.22
N GLY A 336 -0.55 3.47 -27.57
CA GLY A 336 -1.06 2.14 -27.88
C GLY A 336 -2.26 2.17 -28.82
N THR A 337 -2.45 1.07 -29.54
CA THR A 337 -3.48 0.85 -30.55
C THR A 337 -4.13 -0.52 -30.35
N GLY A 338 -5.30 -0.75 -30.96
CA GLY A 338 -6.10 -1.96 -30.74
C GLY A 338 -6.95 -1.91 -29.46
N GLY A 339 -7.70 -0.81 -29.25
CA GLY A 339 -8.78 -0.79 -28.25
C GLY A 339 -8.37 -0.90 -26.78
N VAL A 340 -7.16 -0.45 -26.41
CA VAL A 340 -6.63 -0.54 -25.03
C VAL A 340 -7.61 0.05 -24.00
N SER A 341 -8.12 -0.81 -23.11
CA SER A 341 -8.96 -0.44 -21.96
C SER A 341 -8.13 -0.07 -20.72
N ARG A 342 -6.93 -0.66 -20.57
CA ARG A 342 -5.96 -0.29 -19.54
C ARG A 342 -4.51 -0.50 -19.96
N TYR A 343 -3.62 0.29 -19.39
CA TYR A 343 -2.18 0.04 -19.35
C TYR A 343 -1.76 -0.52 -18.00
N GLU A 344 -0.75 -1.38 -18.00
CA GLU A 344 -0.04 -1.83 -16.82
C GLU A 344 1.43 -1.41 -16.97
N LEU A 345 1.92 -0.53 -16.09
CA LEU A 345 3.31 -0.03 -16.09
C LEU A 345 4.11 -0.70 -14.96
N GLN A 346 5.38 -1.01 -15.22
CA GLN A 346 6.32 -1.54 -14.22
C GLN A 346 7.68 -0.85 -14.30
N ARG A 347 8.38 -0.81 -13.16
CA ARG A 347 9.70 -0.21 -12.97
C ARG A 347 10.67 -1.19 -12.32
N SER A 348 11.85 -1.34 -12.91
CA SER A 348 13.06 -1.86 -12.25
C SER A 348 13.90 -0.69 -11.73
N VAL A 349 14.60 -0.90 -10.62
CA VAL A 349 15.60 0.01 -10.05
C VAL A 349 16.92 -0.75 -9.88
N ALA A 350 18.03 -0.13 -10.26
CA ALA A 350 19.38 -0.71 -10.33
C ALA A 350 19.52 -1.97 -11.23
N GLY A 351 18.45 -2.46 -11.86
CA GLY A 351 18.40 -3.75 -12.58
C GLY A 351 17.81 -4.90 -11.77
N GLY A 352 17.24 -4.62 -10.58
CA GLY A 352 16.51 -5.60 -9.79
C GLY A 352 15.10 -5.91 -10.34
N THR A 353 14.30 -6.60 -9.53
CA THR A 353 12.92 -7.00 -9.86
C THR A 353 12.06 -5.83 -10.33
N TYR A 354 11.19 -6.09 -11.31
CA TYR A 354 10.17 -5.15 -11.76
C TYR A 354 8.99 -5.08 -10.78
N TYR A 355 8.65 -3.88 -10.34
CA TYR A 355 7.48 -3.59 -9.49
C TYR A 355 6.45 -2.76 -10.25
N GLY A 356 5.16 -2.95 -9.92
CA GLY A 356 4.08 -2.16 -10.50
C GLY A 356 4.20 -0.66 -10.21
N VAL A 357 3.97 0.16 -11.23
CA VAL A 357 3.77 1.60 -11.09
C VAL A 357 2.30 1.88 -11.40
N SER A 358 1.56 2.33 -10.40
CA SER A 358 0.15 2.69 -10.57
C SER A 358 0.02 3.97 -11.39
N LEU A 359 -0.98 4.00 -12.27
CA LEU A 359 -1.28 5.12 -13.15
C LEU A 359 -2.42 5.99 -12.59
N PRO A 360 -2.51 7.29 -12.95
CA PRO A 360 -3.61 8.16 -12.53
C PRO A 360 -4.99 7.68 -13.00
N SER A 361 -5.04 7.01 -14.15
CA SER A 361 -6.20 6.31 -14.68
C SER A 361 -5.77 5.05 -15.43
N ALA A 362 -6.70 4.11 -15.63
CA ALA A 362 -6.44 2.87 -16.38
C ALA A 362 -5.86 3.14 -17.79
N THR A 363 -6.40 4.12 -18.51
CA THR A 363 -6.01 4.49 -19.88
C THR A 363 -4.91 5.55 -19.96
N SER A 364 -4.28 5.95 -18.85
CA SER A 364 -3.22 6.95 -18.85
C SER A 364 -2.04 6.52 -19.74
N THR A 365 -1.65 7.40 -20.66
CA THR A 365 -0.50 7.26 -21.58
C THR A 365 0.75 7.98 -21.08
N SER A 366 0.70 8.61 -19.90
CA SER A 366 1.87 9.22 -19.27
C SER A 366 1.78 9.24 -17.75
N ILE A 367 2.92 9.40 -17.09
CA ILE A 367 3.03 9.67 -15.64
C ILE A 367 4.34 10.41 -15.33
N THR A 368 4.31 11.44 -14.48
CA THR A 368 5.55 11.95 -13.83
C THR A 368 5.82 11.13 -12.58
N GLN A 369 7.03 10.57 -12.46
CA GLN A 369 7.54 9.96 -11.24
C GLN A 369 8.57 10.87 -10.58
N GLN A 370 8.48 11.05 -9.26
CA GLN A 370 9.59 11.58 -8.47
C GLN A 370 10.58 10.44 -8.19
N LEU A 371 11.80 10.56 -8.71
CA LEU A 371 12.84 9.53 -8.70
C LEU A 371 14.10 10.03 -7.97
N ASN A 372 14.81 9.12 -7.31
CA ASN A 372 16.09 9.44 -6.67
C ASN A 372 17.19 9.53 -7.73
N PRO A 373 18.04 10.57 -7.73
CA PRO A 373 19.23 10.60 -8.58
C PRO A 373 20.28 9.57 -8.14
N SER A 374 21.30 9.39 -8.97
CA SER A 374 22.35 8.37 -8.83
C SER A 374 21.80 6.93 -8.82
N GLN A 375 20.72 6.71 -9.59
CA GLN A 375 20.08 5.40 -9.75
C GLN A 375 19.84 5.10 -11.24
N GLY A 376 20.00 3.83 -11.60
CA GLY A 376 19.58 3.29 -12.90
C GLY A 376 18.14 2.82 -12.86
N TYR A 377 17.34 3.19 -13.84
CA TYR A 377 15.92 2.86 -13.97
C TYR A 377 15.64 2.19 -15.31
N GLN A 378 14.71 1.24 -15.32
CA GLN A 378 14.17 0.68 -16.56
C GLN A 378 12.66 0.48 -16.40
N TYR A 379 11.89 0.85 -17.43
CA TYR A 379 10.44 0.74 -17.41
C TYR A 379 9.95 -0.23 -18.47
N ARG A 380 8.79 -0.82 -18.23
CA ARG A 380 8.06 -1.58 -19.24
C ARG A 380 6.56 -1.39 -19.07
N VAL A 381 5.85 -1.31 -20.17
CA VAL A 381 4.39 -1.16 -20.20
C VAL A 381 3.79 -2.27 -21.05
N ARG A 382 2.54 -2.64 -20.75
CA ARG A 382 1.69 -3.42 -21.66
C ARG A 382 0.28 -2.87 -21.66
N GLY A 383 -0.43 -3.07 -22.76
CA GLY A 383 -1.85 -2.73 -22.92
C GLY A 383 -2.71 -3.97 -22.75
N VAL A 384 -3.94 -3.77 -22.30
CA VAL A 384 -5.00 -4.78 -22.33
C VAL A 384 -6.25 -4.13 -22.92
N ASP A 385 -6.89 -4.78 -23.88
CA ASP A 385 -8.10 -4.27 -24.55
C ASP A 385 -9.38 -4.47 -23.70
N ALA A 386 -10.56 -4.28 -24.30
CA ALA A 386 -11.84 -4.51 -23.64
C ALA A 386 -12.28 -5.99 -23.60
N ALA A 387 -11.71 -6.86 -24.43
CA ALA A 387 -11.98 -8.31 -24.46
C ALA A 387 -11.11 -9.09 -23.45
N GLY A 388 -9.98 -8.51 -23.04
CA GLY A 388 -8.98 -9.09 -22.14
C GLY A 388 -7.66 -9.45 -22.82
N ASN A 389 -7.52 -9.26 -24.15
CA ASN A 389 -6.28 -9.57 -24.86
C ASN A 389 -5.17 -8.63 -24.39
N THR A 390 -4.01 -9.19 -24.08
CA THR A 390 -2.93 -8.51 -23.37
C THR A 390 -1.68 -8.46 -24.23
N SER A 391 -1.11 -7.27 -24.43
CA SER A 391 0.12 -7.10 -25.20
C SER A 391 1.32 -7.76 -24.53
N ALA A 392 2.37 -8.02 -25.33
CA ALA A 392 3.71 -8.24 -24.78
C ALA A 392 4.19 -7.02 -23.97
N TRP A 393 5.20 -7.23 -23.13
CA TRP A 393 5.83 -6.16 -22.34
C TRP A 393 6.77 -5.30 -23.20
N SER A 394 6.29 -4.16 -23.68
CA SER A 394 7.11 -3.17 -24.35
C SER A 394 8.04 -2.51 -23.35
N THR A 395 9.32 -2.89 -23.41
CA THR A 395 10.35 -2.56 -22.41
C THR A 395 11.27 -1.47 -22.96
N ALA A 396 11.46 -0.41 -22.18
CA ALA A 396 12.34 0.72 -22.50
C ALA A 396 13.83 0.34 -22.42
N ALA A 397 14.68 1.22 -22.94
CA ALA A 397 16.07 1.25 -22.54
C ALA A 397 16.20 1.45 -21.02
N ARG A 398 17.37 1.10 -20.47
CA ARG A 398 17.73 1.45 -19.09
C ARG A 398 18.47 2.78 -19.12
N PHE A 399 17.92 3.78 -18.45
CA PHE A 399 18.57 5.07 -18.24
C PHE A 399 19.11 5.20 -16.81
N ASN A 400 19.95 6.21 -16.58
CA ASN A 400 20.47 6.60 -15.30
C ASN A 400 20.14 8.08 -15.07
N LEU A 401 19.61 8.39 -13.90
CA LEU A 401 19.19 9.73 -13.52
C LEU A 401 20.28 10.36 -12.64
N THR A 402 20.84 11.50 -13.06
CA THR A 402 21.86 12.23 -12.30
C THR A 402 21.34 13.61 -11.91
N ALA A 403 21.70 14.07 -10.71
CA ALA A 403 21.49 15.44 -10.27
C ALA A 403 22.84 16.10 -9.97
N HIS A 404 23.15 17.18 -10.66
CA HIS A 404 24.32 18.02 -10.39
C HIS A 404 23.86 19.20 -9.53
N GLN A 405 24.28 19.21 -8.26
CA GLN A 405 24.10 20.37 -7.37
C GLN A 405 24.81 21.61 -7.92
N GLU A 406 24.42 22.80 -7.47
CA GLU A 406 25.11 24.07 -7.75
C GLU A 406 26.63 24.03 -7.48
N SER A 407 27.04 23.18 -6.54
CA SER A 407 28.39 22.95 -6.03
C SER A 407 29.13 21.81 -6.73
N SER A 408 28.51 21.14 -7.71
CA SER A 408 29.11 20.04 -8.47
C SER A 408 30.28 20.52 -9.34
N GLY A 409 31.39 19.78 -9.34
CA GLY A 409 32.54 20.04 -10.22
C GLY A 409 32.24 19.92 -11.73
N SER A 410 31.07 19.44 -12.11
CA SER A 410 30.57 19.48 -13.50
C SER A 410 30.04 20.85 -13.93
N VAL A 411 29.86 21.79 -12.98
CA VAL A 411 29.35 23.14 -13.23
C VAL A 411 30.49 24.16 -13.09
N ALA A 412 30.89 24.76 -14.20
CA ALA A 412 31.87 25.84 -14.25
C ALA A 412 31.18 27.21 -14.19
N TYR A 413 31.64 28.10 -13.32
CA TYR A 413 31.13 29.47 -13.19
C TYR A 413 32.16 30.49 -13.66
N ASP A 414 31.71 31.50 -14.40
CA ASP A 414 32.49 32.69 -14.75
C ASP A 414 31.77 33.94 -14.19
N GLY A 415 32.57 34.92 -13.76
CA GLY A 415 32.11 36.02 -12.90
C GLY A 415 31.65 35.58 -11.51
N ALA A 416 31.05 36.52 -10.77
CA ALA A 416 30.63 36.31 -9.39
C ALA A 416 29.29 35.56 -9.29
N TRP A 417 29.37 34.24 -9.09
CA TRP A 417 28.26 33.38 -8.66
C TRP A 417 28.50 32.94 -7.22
N ASN A 418 27.89 33.64 -6.27
CA ASN A 418 28.14 33.44 -4.86
C ASN A 418 27.27 32.31 -4.30
N PRO A 419 27.80 31.43 -3.43
CA PRO A 419 26.97 30.44 -2.74
C PRO A 419 26.09 31.15 -1.71
N GLN A 420 24.82 30.78 -1.65
CA GLN A 420 23.87 31.30 -0.67
C GLN A 420 23.00 30.15 -0.13
N ALA A 421 22.96 29.99 1.18
CA ALA A 421 22.02 29.08 1.82
C ALA A 421 20.57 29.53 1.52
N LEU A 422 19.71 28.58 1.17
CA LEU A 422 18.31 28.85 0.85
C LEU A 422 17.42 27.69 1.30
N THR A 423 16.65 27.93 2.36
CA THR A 423 15.66 26.97 2.86
C THR A 423 14.70 26.58 1.75
N GLY A 424 14.70 25.29 1.41
CA GLY A 424 13.86 24.73 0.36
C GLY A 424 14.52 24.58 -1.01
N ALA A 425 15.75 25.06 -1.25
CA ALA A 425 16.54 24.66 -2.43
C ALA A 425 16.85 23.15 -2.42
N PHE A 426 17.26 22.60 -3.56
CA PHE A 426 17.83 21.26 -3.64
C PHE A 426 19.20 21.27 -2.94
N GLY A 427 19.49 20.30 -2.08
CA GLY A 427 20.66 20.36 -1.18
C GLY A 427 20.67 21.49 -0.13
N GLY A 428 19.77 22.48 -0.23
CA GLY A 428 19.62 23.59 0.73
C GLY A 428 20.46 24.84 0.43
N SER A 429 21.06 24.96 -0.74
CA SER A 429 21.82 26.14 -1.18
C SER A 429 21.66 26.41 -2.67
N VAL A 430 22.00 27.63 -3.11
CA VAL A 430 21.99 28.06 -4.51
C VAL A 430 23.24 28.86 -4.84
N ARG A 431 23.64 28.90 -6.12
CA ARG A 431 24.62 29.85 -6.64
C ARG A 431 23.89 31.03 -7.26
N THR A 432 24.01 32.19 -6.63
CA THR A 432 23.24 33.40 -6.98
C THR A 432 24.11 34.49 -7.61
N GLN A 433 23.52 35.26 -8.52
CA GLN A 433 24.16 36.39 -9.20
C GLN A 433 23.23 37.62 -9.26
N GLY A 434 23.78 38.79 -8.95
CA GLY A 434 23.04 40.07 -8.87
C GLY A 434 23.58 41.24 -9.73
N SER A 435 24.70 41.07 -10.42
CA SER A 435 25.32 42.10 -11.28
C SER A 435 25.44 41.65 -12.74
N SER A 436 25.95 42.50 -13.64
CA SER A 436 26.17 42.17 -15.07
C SER A 436 27.19 41.02 -15.21
N GLY A 437 26.68 39.82 -15.36
CA GLY A 437 27.42 38.58 -15.09
C GLY A 437 28.06 37.91 -16.29
N ARG A 438 28.60 36.70 -16.03
CA ARG A 438 29.32 35.88 -17.02
C ARG A 438 29.07 34.38 -16.85
N ARG A 439 27.80 33.97 -16.89
CA ARG A 439 27.31 32.58 -17.09
C ARG A 439 27.71 31.48 -16.08
N ALA A 440 26.86 30.46 -15.99
CA ALA A 440 27.14 29.16 -15.35
C ALA A 440 27.03 28.07 -16.43
N THR A 441 27.93 27.08 -16.42
CA THR A 441 28.06 26.10 -17.51
C THR A 441 28.12 24.67 -16.98
N LEU A 442 27.07 23.88 -17.18
CA LEU A 442 27.10 22.43 -16.97
C LEU A 442 27.75 21.75 -18.18
N SER A 443 28.70 20.84 -17.94
CA SER A 443 29.19 19.89 -18.95
C SER A 443 28.68 18.49 -18.62
N PHE A 444 27.99 17.83 -19.57
CA PHE A 444 27.31 16.55 -19.33
C PHE A 444 27.34 15.63 -20.56
N THR A 445 26.75 14.44 -20.46
CA THR A 445 26.57 13.48 -21.57
C THR A 445 25.35 12.63 -21.26
N GLY A 446 24.27 12.80 -22.03
CA GLY A 446 22.94 12.22 -21.79
C GLY A 446 21.91 12.68 -22.81
N SER A 447 20.73 12.06 -22.84
CA SER A 447 19.62 12.37 -23.76
C SER A 447 18.86 13.64 -23.38
N ASP A 448 18.82 13.95 -22.08
CA ASP A 448 18.05 15.05 -21.52
C ASP A 448 18.88 15.82 -20.49
N VAL A 449 18.61 17.13 -20.43
CA VAL A 449 19.12 18.02 -19.38
C VAL A 449 18.01 18.94 -18.88
N SER A 450 18.06 19.31 -17.60
CA SER A 450 17.22 20.37 -17.03
C SER A 450 18.02 21.32 -16.17
N TRP A 451 17.57 22.57 -16.06
CA TRP A 451 18.08 23.56 -15.11
C TRP A 451 17.00 23.88 -14.07
N VAL A 452 17.40 23.78 -12.81
CA VAL A 452 16.58 24.06 -11.64
C VAL A 452 17.01 25.40 -11.04
N SER A 453 16.03 26.24 -10.72
CA SER A 453 16.23 27.57 -10.15
C SER A 453 15.21 27.86 -9.05
N THR A 454 15.47 28.92 -8.29
CA THR A 454 14.41 29.66 -7.61
C THR A 454 13.67 30.54 -8.62
N GLN A 455 12.34 30.59 -8.52
CA GLN A 455 11.51 31.66 -9.05
C GLN A 455 11.08 32.59 -7.90
N GLY A 456 10.81 33.87 -8.16
CA GLY A 456 10.43 34.80 -7.09
C GLY A 456 10.34 36.27 -7.49
N PRO A 457 9.92 37.14 -6.55
CA PRO A 457 9.59 38.54 -6.86
C PRO A 457 10.82 39.44 -7.05
N ASP A 458 12.01 38.95 -6.70
CA ASP A 458 13.32 39.59 -6.86
C ASP A 458 14.12 39.07 -8.07
N MET A 459 13.56 38.13 -8.83
CA MET A 459 14.28 37.39 -9.87
C MET A 459 14.21 38.07 -11.25
N GLY A 460 15.25 37.88 -12.06
CA GLY A 460 15.42 38.45 -13.40
C GLY A 460 15.26 37.43 -14.52
N ARG A 461 15.89 37.72 -15.67
CA ARG A 461 15.89 36.86 -16.86
C ARG A 461 17.26 36.26 -17.14
N ALA A 462 17.27 35.05 -17.69
CA ALA A 462 18.48 34.39 -18.17
C ALA A 462 18.24 33.76 -19.54
N GLU A 463 19.18 33.96 -20.46
CA GLU A 463 19.29 33.14 -21.66
C GLU A 463 19.79 31.74 -21.30
N VAL A 464 19.24 30.73 -21.96
CA VAL A 464 19.70 29.34 -21.86
C VAL A 464 20.27 28.94 -23.21
N TRP A 465 21.56 28.63 -23.24
CA TRP A 465 22.27 28.20 -24.45
C TRP A 465 22.65 26.73 -24.33
N LEU A 466 22.44 25.96 -25.40
CA LEU A 466 22.86 24.56 -25.50
C LEU A 466 23.80 24.41 -26.70
N ASP A 467 24.98 23.83 -26.44
CA ASP A 467 26.03 23.56 -27.44
C ASP A 467 26.39 24.79 -28.30
N GLY A 468 26.44 25.96 -27.66
CA GLY A 468 26.80 27.23 -28.29
C GLY A 468 25.67 27.93 -29.05
N ARG A 469 24.44 27.39 -29.07
CA ARG A 469 23.24 28.04 -29.64
C ARG A 469 22.29 28.49 -28.53
N LEU A 470 21.64 29.63 -28.71
CA LEU A 470 20.54 30.07 -27.83
C LEU A 470 19.34 29.12 -28.04
N ASP A 471 18.85 28.52 -26.96
CA ASP A 471 17.62 27.70 -26.97
C ASP A 471 16.41 28.56 -26.61
N THR A 472 16.48 29.29 -25.49
CA THR A 472 15.38 30.16 -25.02
C THR A 472 15.87 31.25 -24.05
N THR A 473 14.97 32.16 -23.65
CA THR A 473 15.17 33.09 -22.53
C THR A 473 14.10 32.85 -21.47
N VAL A 474 14.54 32.48 -20.27
CA VAL A 474 13.69 32.21 -19.10
C VAL A 474 13.46 33.49 -18.30
N ASP A 475 12.21 33.75 -17.91
CA ASP A 475 11.85 34.74 -16.89
C ASP A 475 11.60 34.01 -15.56
N LEU A 476 12.39 34.34 -14.54
CA LEU A 476 12.30 33.73 -13.21
C LEU A 476 11.33 34.46 -12.28
N TYR A 477 10.69 35.54 -12.75
CA TYR A 477 9.73 36.28 -11.94
C TYR A 477 8.51 35.44 -11.55
N ARG A 478 8.18 35.47 -10.25
CA ARG A 478 6.94 34.92 -9.69
C ARG A 478 6.56 35.72 -8.44
N PRO A 479 5.28 36.10 -8.22
CA PRO A 479 4.91 36.96 -7.10
C PRO A 479 5.27 36.36 -5.72
N THR A 480 5.23 35.04 -5.58
CA THR A 480 5.67 34.31 -4.38
C THR A 480 6.89 33.45 -4.71
N ARG A 481 7.95 33.54 -3.89
CA ARG A 481 9.17 32.75 -4.05
C ARG A 481 8.86 31.24 -4.05
N SER A 482 9.45 30.51 -4.99
CA SER A 482 9.37 29.06 -5.11
C SER A 482 10.75 28.53 -5.49
N PRO A 483 11.46 27.82 -4.59
CA PRO A 483 12.73 27.14 -4.92
C PRO A 483 12.46 25.81 -5.65
N ARG A 484 13.51 25.13 -6.13
CA ARG A 484 13.43 23.80 -6.77
C ARG A 484 12.55 23.72 -8.03
N GLU A 485 12.29 24.84 -8.71
CA GLU A 485 11.50 24.83 -9.94
C GLU A 485 12.37 24.41 -11.14
N THR A 486 11.91 23.43 -11.92
CA THR A 486 12.56 23.11 -13.20
C THR A 486 12.16 24.16 -14.24
N VAL A 487 12.95 25.22 -14.34
CA VAL A 487 12.66 26.40 -15.17
C VAL A 487 13.06 26.24 -16.64
N PHE A 488 13.83 25.21 -16.96
CA PHE A 488 14.17 24.80 -18.32
C PHE A 488 14.41 23.29 -18.38
N SER A 489 13.99 22.64 -19.46
CA SER A 489 14.44 21.30 -19.81
C SER A 489 14.53 21.10 -21.32
N ARG A 490 15.40 20.19 -21.74
CA ARG A 490 15.61 19.79 -23.13
C ARG A 490 15.91 18.31 -23.20
N GLY A 491 15.11 17.57 -23.99
CA GLY A 491 15.35 16.17 -24.34
C GLY A 491 15.70 15.99 -25.82
N GLY A 492 15.90 14.73 -26.22
CA GLY A 492 16.22 14.36 -27.61
C GLY A 492 17.66 14.66 -28.03
N LEU A 493 18.58 14.75 -27.08
CA LEU A 493 20.00 14.97 -27.31
C LEU A 493 20.72 13.65 -27.64
N ALA A 494 21.93 13.74 -28.19
CA ALA A 494 22.71 12.58 -28.59
C ALA A 494 23.35 11.93 -27.34
N ALA A 495 22.69 10.94 -26.75
CA ALA A 495 22.97 10.42 -25.40
C ALA A 495 24.43 9.97 -25.13
N SER A 496 25.22 9.69 -26.16
CA SER A 496 26.65 9.34 -26.07
C SER A 496 27.62 10.52 -26.26
N SER A 497 27.14 11.70 -26.65
CA SER A 497 27.93 12.89 -26.99
C SER A 497 28.08 13.87 -25.82
N PRO A 498 29.25 14.54 -25.69
CA PRO A 498 29.43 15.59 -24.69
C PRO A 498 28.63 16.85 -25.06
N HIS A 499 27.82 17.33 -24.13
CA HIS A 499 26.94 18.49 -24.29
C HIS A 499 27.28 19.58 -23.25
N ARG A 500 26.97 20.85 -23.58
CA ARG A 500 27.19 22.02 -22.72
C ARG A 500 25.94 22.88 -22.61
N LEU A 501 25.38 22.98 -21.40
CA LEU A 501 24.29 23.90 -21.08
C LEU A 501 24.85 25.13 -20.36
N GLU A 502 24.68 26.32 -20.94
CA GLU A 502 25.08 27.60 -20.35
C GLU A 502 23.88 28.44 -19.94
N ILE A 503 23.81 28.84 -18.66
CA ILE A 503 22.83 29.74 -18.10
C ILE A 503 23.44 31.15 -18.05
N ARG A 504 22.97 32.08 -18.88
CA ARG A 504 23.52 33.45 -19.00
C ARG A 504 22.52 34.49 -18.51
N ARG A 505 22.71 35.03 -17.31
CA ARG A 505 21.90 36.15 -16.77
C ARG A 505 22.02 37.37 -17.68
N ILE A 506 20.90 37.83 -18.24
CA ILE A 506 20.84 39.05 -19.06
C ILE A 506 20.45 40.26 -18.20
N ASN A 507 20.67 41.47 -18.72
CA ASN A 507 20.31 42.70 -18.00
C ASN A 507 18.83 43.06 -18.19
N GLY A 508 17.94 42.15 -17.81
CA GLY A 508 16.50 42.30 -17.93
C GLY A 508 15.73 41.57 -16.83
N LYS A 509 14.51 42.01 -16.57
CA LYS A 509 13.56 41.44 -15.62
C LYS A 509 12.13 41.64 -16.11
N ASN A 510 11.18 40.92 -15.52
CA ASN A 510 9.76 41.29 -15.60
C ASN A 510 9.55 42.69 -14.99
N PRO A 511 8.68 43.57 -15.56
CA PRO A 511 8.37 44.87 -14.98
C PRO A 511 7.87 44.79 -13.52
N SER A 512 7.16 43.71 -13.17
CA SER A 512 6.62 43.46 -11.82
C SER A 512 7.65 42.85 -10.85
N SER A 513 8.87 42.56 -11.31
CA SER A 513 9.96 42.10 -10.45
C SER A 513 10.68 43.28 -9.80
N THR A 514 11.07 43.15 -8.53
CA THR A 514 11.89 44.15 -7.83
C THR A 514 13.34 44.09 -8.29
N GLY A 515 13.87 42.89 -8.54
CA GLY A 515 15.30 42.64 -8.80
C GLY A 515 15.63 42.00 -10.15
N THR A 516 16.90 41.64 -10.34
CA THR A 516 17.41 40.97 -11.56
C THR A 516 18.21 39.71 -11.23
N ARG A 517 17.90 39.09 -10.08
CA ARG A 517 18.62 37.95 -9.52
C ARG A 517 18.41 36.69 -10.38
N VAL A 518 19.48 35.93 -10.59
CA VAL A 518 19.41 34.60 -11.22
C VAL A 518 20.14 33.62 -10.31
N ASP A 519 19.52 32.44 -10.11
CA ASP A 519 20.02 31.39 -9.24
C ASP A 519 20.24 30.10 -10.05
N VAL A 520 21.30 29.37 -9.71
CA VAL A 520 21.45 27.95 -10.05
C VAL A 520 21.24 27.15 -8.77
N ASP A 521 20.21 26.30 -8.77
CA ASP A 521 19.83 25.41 -7.67
C ASP A 521 20.43 24.01 -7.94
N ALA A 522 20.06 23.41 -9.07
CA ALA A 522 20.63 22.15 -9.55
C ALA A 522 20.46 21.98 -11.07
N PHE A 523 20.99 20.89 -11.62
CA PHE A 523 20.67 20.40 -12.97
C PHE A 523 20.32 18.90 -12.93
N GLY A 524 19.31 18.50 -13.70
CA GLY A 524 18.99 17.09 -13.95
C GLY A 524 19.60 16.61 -15.27
N VAL A 525 20.01 15.33 -15.32
CA VAL A 525 20.48 14.67 -16.56
C VAL A 525 19.95 13.23 -16.63
N ILE A 526 19.49 12.80 -17.81
CA ILE A 526 19.15 11.40 -18.13
C ILE A 526 20.20 10.84 -19.09
N ARG A 527 20.70 9.62 -18.83
CA ARG A 527 21.70 8.93 -19.68
C ARG A 527 21.55 7.41 -19.71
#